data_AF-A0A528LSX7-F1
#
_entry.id   AF-A0A528LSX7-F1
#
_cell.length_a   1.000
_cell.length_b   1.000
_cell.length_c   1.000
_cell.angle_alpha   90.00
_cell.angle_beta   90.00
_cell.angle_gamma   90.00
#
_symmetry.space_group_name_H-M   'P 1'
#
loop_
_entity.id
_entity.type
_entity.pdbx_description
1 polymer ?
#
loop_
_entity_poly.entity_id
_entity_poly.type
_entity_poly.pdbx_seq_one_letter_code
_entity_poly.pdbx_strand_id
1 'polypeptide(L)' 'TKANRLPEPLKGRVKAFPRQALHARLLEFRHPTTHLPMRFEAPLPSDMEELVDGFRRL' A
#
# COMPACT_ATOMS: atom_id res chain seq x y z
N THR A 1 -8.85 11.16 16.32
CA THR A 1 -8.07 9.99 15.84
C THR A 1 -6.63 10.40 15.56
N LYS A 2 -5.70 9.46 15.33
CA LYS A 2 -4.29 9.78 14.99
C LYS A 2 -4.18 10.72 13.78
N ALA A 3 -5.09 10.60 12.81
CA ALA A 3 -5.16 11.47 11.63
C ALA A 3 -5.32 12.96 11.96
N ASN A 4 -5.90 13.33 13.11
CA ASN A 4 -6.06 14.74 13.49
C ASN A 4 -4.73 15.45 13.80
N ARG A 5 -3.63 14.71 14.01
CA ARG A 5 -2.30 15.25 14.30
C ARG A 5 -1.49 15.57 13.04
N LEU A 6 -2.00 15.23 11.87
CA LEU A 6 -1.32 15.44 10.59
C LEU A 6 -1.61 16.85 10.06
N PRO A 7 -0.64 17.50 9.39
CA PRO A 7 -0.88 18.76 8.68
C PRO A 7 -1.73 18.51 7.43
N GLU A 8 -2.36 19.58 6.94
CA GLU A 8 -2.97 19.54 5.60
C GLU A 8 -1.87 19.62 4.51
N PRO A 9 -2.07 18.98 3.34
CA PRO A 9 -3.25 18.25 2.90
C PRO A 9 -3.30 16.76 3.32
N LEU A 10 -2.29 16.27 4.04
CA LEU A 10 -2.15 14.85 4.35
C LEU A 10 -3.27 14.34 5.28
N LYS A 11 -3.68 15.14 6.25
CA LYS A 11 -4.83 14.83 7.12
C LYS A 11 -6.10 14.57 6.30
N GLY A 12 -6.41 15.44 5.33
CA GLY A 12 -7.52 15.24 4.40
C GLY A 12 -7.41 13.93 3.62
N ARG A 13 -6.23 13.64 3.05
CA ARG A 13 -5.97 12.39 2.31
C ARG A 13 -6.16 11.14 3.16
N VAL A 14 -5.65 11.13 4.39
CA VAL A 14 -5.80 9.99 5.32
C VAL A 14 -7.27 9.77 5.70
N LYS A 15 -8.04 10.85 5.94
CA LYS A 15 -9.46 10.74 6.29
C LYS A 15 -10.34 10.30 5.13
N ALA A 16 -9.99 10.71 3.91
CA ALA A 16 -10.75 10.41 2.70
C ALA A 16 -10.28 9.12 2.01
N PHE A 17 -9.31 8.40 2.57
CA PHE A 17 -8.76 7.21 1.92
C PHE A 17 -9.86 6.13 1.79
N PRO A 18 -10.22 5.69 0.57
CA PRO A 18 -11.51 5.04 0.32
C PRO A 18 -11.57 3.57 0.75
N ARG A 19 -10.47 3.02 1.25
CA ARG A 19 -10.29 1.59 1.56
C ARG A 19 -9.21 1.40 2.62
N GLN A 20 -8.94 0.15 3.01
CA GLN A 20 -7.76 -0.15 3.83
C GLN A 20 -6.48 0.13 3.05
N ALA A 21 -5.49 0.77 3.68
CA ALA A 21 -4.14 0.94 3.16
C ALA A 21 -3.33 -0.37 3.30
N LEU A 22 -3.86 -1.46 2.74
CA LEU A 22 -3.31 -2.81 2.76
C LEU A 22 -3.12 -3.28 1.31
N HIS A 23 -1.93 -3.80 0.98
CA HIS A 23 -1.59 -4.26 -0.37
C HIS A 23 -0.74 -5.53 -0.31
N ALA A 24 -1.20 -6.59 -0.98
CA ALA A 24 -0.44 -7.83 -1.15
C ALA A 24 0.57 -7.65 -2.30
N ARG A 25 1.72 -7.05 -2.01
CA ARG A 25 2.76 -6.76 -3.01
C ARG A 25 3.41 -8.00 -3.61
N LEU A 26 3.58 -9.04 -2.81
CA LEU A 26 4.36 -10.23 -3.15
C LEU A 26 3.54 -11.48 -2.87
N LEU A 27 3.47 -12.36 -3.86
CA LEU A 27 2.97 -13.72 -3.72
C LEU A 27 4.08 -14.69 -4.12
N GLU A 28 4.42 -15.61 -3.23
CA GLU A 28 5.44 -16.63 -3.47
C GLU A 28 4.93 -17.99 -2.98
N PHE A 29 5.02 -19.00 -3.84
CA PHE A 29 4.60 -20.38 -3.53
C PHE A 29 5.30 -21.39 -4.44
N ARG A 30 5.24 -22.67 -4.10
CA ARG A 30 5.73 -23.75 -4.97
C ARG A 30 4.65 -24.13 -5.98
N HIS A 31 5.00 -24.18 -7.26
CA HIS A 31 4.09 -24.62 -8.30
C HIS A 31 3.55 -26.03 -7.97
N PRO A 32 2.23 -26.28 -8.03
CA PRO A 32 1.64 -27.53 -7.55
C PRO A 32 2.13 -28.77 -8.31
N THR A 33 2.38 -28.64 -9.62
CA THR A 33 2.89 -29.73 -10.48
C THR A 33 4.42 -29.82 -10.54
N THR A 34 5.12 -28.71 -10.78
CA THR A 34 6.59 -28.75 -10.99
C THR A 34 7.39 -28.62 -9.68
N HIS A 35 6.74 -28.24 -8.58
CA HIS A 35 7.35 -27.97 -7.27
C HIS A 35 8.44 -26.89 -7.25
N LEU A 36 8.63 -26.20 -8.38
CA LEU A 36 9.56 -25.08 -8.52
C LEU A 36 9.00 -23.86 -7.80
N PRO A 37 9.86 -23.04 -7.17
CA PRO A 37 9.42 -21.78 -6.57
C PRO A 37 8.92 -20.82 -7.65
N MET A 38 7.76 -20.21 -7.40
CA MET A 38 7.18 -19.16 -8.24
C MET A 38 7.04 -17.89 -7.42
N ARG A 39 7.32 -16.75 -8.04
CA ARG A 39 7.28 -15.43 -7.42
C ARG A 39 6.52 -14.47 -8.33
N PHE A 40 5.59 -13.74 -7.74
CA PHE A 40 4.78 -12.74 -8.42
C PHE A 40 4.82 -11.43 -7.63
N GLU A 41 4.97 -10.31 -8.33
CA GLU A 41 4.94 -8.97 -7.72
C GLU A 41 3.87 -8.11 -8.39
N ALA A 42 3.13 -7.36 -7.56
CA ALA A 42 2.19 -6.35 -8.00
C ALA A 42 2.72 -4.96 -7.61
N PRO A 43 2.80 -4.00 -8.55
CA PRO A 43 3.23 -2.63 -8.23
C PRO A 43 2.30 -2.01 -7.18
N LEU A 44 2.80 -1.01 -6.46
CA LEU A 44 1.99 -0.29 -5.49
C LEU A 44 0.88 0.47 -6.25
N PRO A 45 -0.40 0.39 -5.82
CA PRO A 45 -1.46 1.15 -6.47
C PRO A 45 -1.25 2.66 -6.28
N SER A 46 -1.65 3.46 -7.28
CA SER A 46 -1.39 4.91 -7.32
C SER A 46 -1.93 5.67 -6.10
N ASP A 47 -3.11 5.30 -5.59
CA ASP A 47 -3.69 5.89 -4.39
C ASP A 47 -2.79 5.69 -3.15
N MET A 48 -2.16 4.53 -3.01
CA MET A 48 -1.21 4.24 -1.94
C MET A 48 0.15 4.90 -2.17
N GLU A 49 0.61 5.01 -3.41
CA GLU A 49 1.83 5.77 -3.75
C GLU A 49 1.70 7.22 -3.30
N GLU A 50 0.59 7.89 -3.65
CA GLU A 50 0.32 9.27 -3.26
C GLU A 50 0.22 9.45 -1.74
N LEU A 51 -0.36 8.48 -1.05
CA LEU A 51 -0.48 8.49 0.41
C LEU A 51 0.90 8.36 1.07
N VAL A 52 1.71 7.39 0.62
CA VAL A 52 3.07 7.17 1.13
C VAL A 52 3.96 8.38 0.88
N ASP A 53 3.89 8.97 -0.32
CA ASP A 53 4.68 10.15 -0.66
C ASP A 53 4.29 11.36 0.19
N GLY A 54 3.01 11.49 0.56
CA GLY A 54 2.58 12.49 1.53
C GLY A 54 3.23 12.30 2.90
N PHE A 55 3.36 11.07 3.38
CA PHE A 55 4.05 10.76 4.64
C PHE A 55 5.58 10.90 4.56
N ARG A 56 6.20 10.69 3.40
CA ARG A 56 7.65 10.86 3.22
C ARG A 56 8.09 12.33 3.22
N ARG A 57 7.16 13.26 2.95
CA ARG A 57 7.40 14.71 2.88
C ARG A 57 7.02 15.45 4.16
N LEU A 58 6.61 14.73 5.18
CA LEU A 58 6.27 15.22 6.52
C LEU A 58 7.53 15.52 7.32
#